data_AF-A0A0R3SLL7-F1
#
_entry.id   AF-A0A0R3SLL7-F1
#
_cell.length_a   1.000
_cell.length_b   1.000
_cell.length_c   1.000
_cell.angle_alpha   90.00
_cell.angle_beta   90.00
_cell.angle_gamma   90.00
#
_symmetry.space_group_name_H-M   'P 1'
#
loop_
_entity.id
_entity.type
_entity.pdbx_description
1 polymer ?
#
loop_
_entity_poly.entity_id
_entity_poly.type
_entity_poly.pdbx_seq_one_letter_code
_entity_poly.pdbx_strand_id
1 'polypeptide(L)' 'MSNEVMDFVQVCLRPDYIERPEIEELKALLCFNTIDWAEVAVGRTEPPSSMRQV' A
#
# COMPACT_ATOMS: atom_id res chain seq x y z
N MET A 1 -14.57 4.37 5.23
CA MET A 1 -13.34 3.61 4.91
C MET A 1 -13.78 2.30 4.31
N SER A 2 -13.16 1.82 3.22
CA SER A 2 -13.54 0.52 2.66
C SER A 2 -13.04 -0.62 3.57
N ASN A 3 -13.62 -1.80 3.44
CA ASN A 3 -13.23 -2.96 4.25
C ASN A 3 -11.78 -3.35 3.99
N GLU A 4 -11.33 -3.29 2.73
CA GLU A 4 -9.97 -3.66 2.32
C GLU A 4 -8.93 -2.72 2.94
N VAL A 5 -9.24 -1.43 3.08
CA VAL A 5 -8.36 -0.47 3.77
C VAL A 5 -8.36 -0.71 5.27
N MET A 6 -9.50 -1.08 5.86
CA MET A 6 -9.56 -1.44 7.29
C MET A 6 -8.74 -2.69 7.60
N ASP A 7 -8.80 -3.70 6.73
CA ASP A 7 -8.01 -4.93 6.86
C ASP A 7 -6.51 -4.63 6.84
N PHE A 8 -6.06 -3.79 5.89
CA PHE A 8 -4.67 -3.32 5.84
C PHE A 8 -4.24 -2.62 7.14
N VAL A 9 -5.08 -1.73 7.68
CA VAL A 9 -4.80 -1.02 8.93
C VAL A 9 -4.68 -2.00 10.11
N GLN A 10 -5.59 -2.97 10.21
CA GLN A 10 -5.56 -3.98 11.27
C GLN A 10 -4.30 -4.84 11.21
N VAL A 11 -3.89 -5.23 10.00
CA VAL A 11 -2.65 -5.99 9.77
C VAL A 11 -1.42 -5.18 10.21
N CYS A 12 -1.34 -3.91 9.83
CA CYS A 12 -0.21 -3.04 10.19
C CYS A 12 -0.15 -2.73 11.69
N LEU A 13 -1.31 -2.63 12.34
CA LEU A 13 -1.44 -2.27 13.75
C LEU A 13 -1.55 -3.48 14.68
N ARG A 14 -1.20 -4.69 14.21
CA ARG A 14 -1.13 -5.87 15.09
C ARG A 14 -0.22 -5.59 16.30
N PRO A 15 -0.68 -5.86 17.53
CA PRO A 15 0.10 -5.59 18.74
C PRO A 15 1.41 -6.38 18.78
N ASP A 16 1.37 -7.64 18.36
CA ASP A 16 2.56 -8.47 18.26
C ASP A 16 3.30 -8.18 16.95
N TYR A 17 4.59 -7.85 17.08
CA TYR A 17 5.46 -7.63 15.94
C TYR A 17 5.71 -8.90 15.13
N ILE A 18 5.78 -10.06 15.77
CA ILE A 18 6.08 -11.35 15.11
C ILE A 18 4.92 -11.75 14.18
N GLU A 19 3.71 -11.30 14.46
CA GLU A 19 2.52 -11.56 13.64
C GLU A 19 2.35 -10.58 12.47
N ARG A 20 3.24 -9.59 12.32
CA ARG A 20 3.17 -8.63 11.22
C ARG A 20 3.77 -9.24 9.97
N PRO A 21 3.06 -9.20 8.84
CA PRO A 21 3.53 -9.78 7.60
C PRO A 21 4.67 -8.96 6.99
N GLU A 22 5.44 -9.63 6.15
CA GLU A 22 6.52 -9.03 5.37
C GLU A 22 5.97 -8.14 4.24
N ILE A 23 6.85 -7.31 3.66
CA ILE A 23 6.46 -6.33 2.63
C ILE A 23 5.77 -6.98 1.43
N GLU A 24 6.25 -8.15 0.98
CA GLU A 24 5.68 -8.83 -0.17
C GLU A 24 4.26 -9.37 0.11
N GLU A 25 3.97 -9.76 1.35
CA GLU A 25 2.64 -10.17 1.78
C GLU A 25 1.71 -8.95 1.89
N LEU A 26 2.22 -7.79 2.34
CA LEU A 26 1.46 -6.54 2.38
C LEU A 26 1.06 -6.07 0.98
N LYS A 27 1.97 -6.15 0.00
CA LYS A 27 1.70 -5.77 -1.40
C LYS A 27 0.60 -6.61 -2.06
N ALA A 28 0.37 -7.82 -1.55
CA ALA A 28 -0.65 -8.74 -2.05
C ALA A 28 -2.06 -8.49 -1.48
N LEU A 29 -2.23 -7.54 -0.55
CA LEU A 29 -3.54 -7.22 0.03
C LEU A 29 -4.48 -6.60 -1.00
N LEU A 30 -5.79 -6.84 -0.81
CA LEU A 30 -6.83 -6.41 -1.75
C LEU A 30 -6.88 -4.90 -2.00
N CYS A 31 -6.49 -4.09 -1.01
CA CYS A 31 -6.42 -2.63 -1.15
C CYS A 31 -5.37 -2.16 -2.17
N PHE A 32 -4.43 -3.04 -2.56
CA PHE A 32 -3.38 -2.75 -3.53
C PHE A 32 -3.51 -3.56 -4.83
N ASN A 33 -4.63 -4.24 -5.05
CA ASN A 33 -4.80 -5.15 -6.19
C ASN A 33 -4.74 -4.48 -7.58
N THR A 34 -4.88 -3.15 -7.65
CA THR A 34 -4.77 -2.35 -8.87
C THR A 34 -3.38 -1.73 -9.06
N ILE A 35 -2.45 -1.93 -8.12
CA ILE A 35 -1.12 -1.33 -8.17
C ILE A 35 -0.16 -2.23 -8.96
N ASP A 36 0.41 -1.68 -10.03
CA ASP A 36 1.61 -2.24 -10.65
C ASP A 36 2.84 -1.75 -9.88
N TRP A 37 3.34 -2.58 -8.97
CA TRP A 37 4.50 -2.25 -8.14
C TRP A 37 5.79 -2.09 -8.95
N ALA A 38 5.91 -2.69 -10.14
CA ALA A 38 7.08 -2.52 -10.98
C ALA A 38 7.11 -1.10 -11.59
N GLU A 39 5.96 -0.63 -12.08
CA GLU A 39 5.81 0.71 -12.65
C GLU A 39 5.92 1.82 -11.59
N VAL A 40 5.39 1.59 -10.38
CA VAL A 40 5.58 2.49 -9.22
C VAL A 40 7.07 2.61 -8.86
N ALA A 41 7.80 1.50 -8.81
CA ALA A 41 9.21 1.48 -8.43
C ALA A 41 10.11 2.26 -9.41
N VAL A 42 9.74 2.30 -10.70
CA VAL A 42 10.47 3.06 -11.73
C VAL A 42 9.91 4.47 -11.96
N GLY A 43 8.95 4.92 -11.16
CA GLY A 43 8.38 6.27 -11.22
C GLY A 43 7.53 6.55 -12.45
N ARG A 44 6.92 5.52 -13.06
CA ARG A 44 6.06 5.65 -14.24
C ARG A 44 4.58 5.82 -13.91
N THR A 45 4.19 5.65 -12.66
CA THR A 45 2.84 5.96 -12.18
C THR A 45 2.73 7.46 -11.95
N GLU A 46 1.79 8.11 -12.64
CA GLU A 46 1.51 9.54 -12.45
C GLU A 46 0.98 9.79 -11.03
N PRO A 47 1.55 10.77 -10.29
CA PRO A 47 1.06 11.07 -8.96
C PRO A 47 -0.33 11.73 -9.04
N PRO A 48 -1.22 11.46 -8.06
CA PRO A 48 -2.59 12.02 -8.06
C PRO A 48 -2.62 13.54 -7.89
N SER A 49 -1.52 14.12 -7.41
CA SER A 49 -1.33 15.57 -7.36
C SER A 49 0.10 15.92 -7.75
N SER A 50 0.22 16.91 -8.63
CA SER A 50 1.48 17.56 -8.94
C SER A 50 1.55 18.85 -8.13
N MET A 51 2.54 18.98 -7.25
CA MET A 51 2.86 20.27 -6.67
C MET A 51 3.46 21.14 -7.77
N ARG A 52 2.70 22.14 -8.25
CA ARG A 52 3.29 23.24 -9.01
C ARG A 52 4.21 23.99 -8.05
N GLN A 53 5.52 23.80 -8.19
CA GLN A 53 6.49 24.69 -7.58
C GLN A 53 6.30 26.07 -8.23
N VAL A 54 5.93 27.06 -7.44
CA VAL A 54 5.80 28.48 -7.84
C VAL A 54 7.11 29.21 -7.54
#